data_AF-A0A0N5CRK4-F1
#
_entry.id   AF-A0A0N5CRK4-F1
#
_cell.length_a   1.000
_cell.length_b   1.000
_cell.length_c   1.000
_cell.angle_alpha   90.00
_cell.angle_beta   90.00
_cell.angle_gamma   90.00
#
_symmetry.space_group_name_H-M   'P 1'
#
loop_
_entity.id
_entity.type
_entity.pdbx_description
1 polymer ?
#
loop_
_entity_poly.entity_id
_entity_poly.type
_entity_poly.pdbx_seq_one_letter_code
_entity_poly.pdbx_strand_id
1 'polypeptide(L)'
;MDTSSAELSAARMPKHVTLGVRNCREVTITAPTTPDEITGVLFNSCPENEPQAAVLQQELIIACSDLIAQKPFAFDGVLTIRLSWLADAISLMLNYMQSTGNIRKDSVIGKLNLSLSCTSSIHTSKCVEFECLASHVHGNNFVKNLISSRRPFLVFMYYMYRNCSTHCFLETDQSLSVYDLPPIVIKDVVVALLTKKYWHLLTPLQSRRLNGSLNRVPINFYDSVWKILERTQGGIVIAGRNLPQQPTLSDMTQFELTFAYKIESMLSVIGHPEYRHVLVELLCIIAIILERNCELIFSDKLDLDQLIFSAFRLYCSENGIRDMDDMTPFYELDNSDFTKNSSANYLTRVYQISILFYWYDRRLKMCISSARNFQSVVDCMLSGTLLNRRNTSTFMSGDSLRLTPMFLSERSDDQGYSSCSVS
;
A
#
# COMPACT_ATOMS: atom_id res chain seq x y z
N MET A 1 31.63 -20.93 7.47
CA MET A 1 30.63 -20.59 8.50
C MET A 1 30.06 -19.25 8.09
N ASP A 2 29.02 -19.27 7.27
CA ASP A 2 28.26 -18.07 6.89
C ASP A 2 26.79 -18.44 6.93
N THR A 3 26.21 -18.37 8.12
CA THR A 3 24.77 -18.21 8.31
C THR A 3 24.43 -16.77 7.95
N SER A 4 24.29 -16.47 6.67
CA SER A 4 23.63 -15.24 6.23
C SER A 4 22.14 -15.39 6.49
N SER A 5 21.67 -14.56 7.40
CA SER A 5 20.28 -14.21 7.69
C SER A 5 19.29 -14.58 6.59
N ALA A 6 18.43 -15.56 6.87
CA ALA A 6 17.21 -15.78 6.13
C ALA A 6 16.29 -14.57 6.30
N GLU A 7 16.42 -13.56 5.45
CA GLU A 7 15.41 -12.52 5.31
C GLU A 7 14.12 -13.19 4.83
N LEU A 8 13.19 -13.40 5.76
CA LEU A 8 11.82 -13.80 5.50
C LEU A 8 11.15 -12.67 4.72
N SER A 9 11.28 -12.66 3.39
CA SER A 9 10.51 -11.74 2.56
C SER A 9 9.02 -11.97 2.84
N ALA A 10 8.27 -10.88 3.00
CA ALA A 10 6.84 -10.95 3.31
C ALA A 10 6.06 -11.80 2.28
N ALA A 11 6.54 -11.92 1.03
CA ALA A 11 6.00 -12.83 0.02
C ALA A 11 6.05 -14.33 0.37
N ARG A 12 6.96 -14.78 1.25
CA ARG A 12 7.10 -16.21 1.64
C ARG A 12 6.28 -16.59 2.87
N MET A 13 5.67 -15.62 3.55
CA MET A 13 4.81 -15.90 4.69
C MET A 13 3.41 -16.33 4.25
N PRO A 14 2.74 -17.25 4.97
CA PRO A 14 1.35 -17.57 4.73
C PRO A 14 0.50 -16.29 4.77
N LYS A 15 -0.19 -15.99 3.67
CA LYS A 15 -1.06 -14.81 3.60
C LYS A 15 -2.41 -15.15 4.22
N HIS A 16 -2.91 -14.29 5.10
CA HIS A 16 -4.31 -14.36 5.52
C HIS A 16 -5.19 -13.69 4.46
N VAL A 17 -6.40 -14.22 4.28
CA VAL A 17 -7.38 -13.68 3.34
C VAL A 17 -8.62 -13.32 4.12
N THR A 18 -9.12 -12.09 3.94
CA THR A 18 -10.38 -11.64 4.55
C THR A 18 -11.46 -11.59 3.49
N LEU A 19 -12.51 -12.38 3.71
CA LEU A 19 -13.70 -12.48 2.87
C LEU A 19 -14.82 -11.62 3.46
N GLY A 20 -15.70 -11.12 2.60
CA GLY A 20 -16.85 -10.31 2.99
C GLY A 20 -16.82 -8.89 2.44
N VAL A 21 -17.92 -8.18 2.65
CA VAL A 21 -18.11 -6.79 2.19
C VAL A 21 -18.04 -5.85 3.39
N ARG A 22 -17.36 -4.72 3.20
CA ARG A 22 -17.29 -3.66 4.21
C ARG A 22 -18.72 -3.21 4.57
N ASN A 23 -18.98 -3.00 5.86
CA ASN A 23 -20.29 -2.65 6.43
C ASN A 23 -21.32 -3.80 6.54
N CYS A 24 -21.01 -5.02 6.08
CA CYS A 24 -21.86 -6.18 6.30
C CYS A 24 -21.22 -7.14 7.31
N ARG A 25 -20.24 -7.92 6.85
CA ARG A 25 -19.51 -8.89 7.65
C ARG A 25 -18.19 -9.17 6.96
N GLU A 26 -17.10 -9.15 7.71
CA GLU A 26 -15.79 -9.58 7.25
C GLU A 26 -15.33 -10.78 8.10
N VAL A 27 -14.79 -11.81 7.44
CA VAL A 27 -14.27 -13.03 8.06
C VAL A 27 -12.87 -13.29 7.55
N THR A 28 -11.89 -13.34 8.45
CA THR A 28 -10.51 -13.66 8.11
C THR A 28 -10.28 -15.17 8.17
N ILE A 29 -9.82 -15.74 7.07
CA ILE A 29 -9.39 -17.12 6.96
C ILE A 29 -7.92 -17.20 7.38
N THR A 30 -7.68 -17.84 8.52
CA THR A 30 -6.35 -17.99 9.12
C THR A 30 -5.75 -19.37 8.92
N ALA A 31 -6.55 -20.37 8.53
CA ALA A 31 -6.15 -21.76 8.33
C ALA A 31 -6.71 -22.31 7.01
N PRO A 32 -6.10 -23.37 6.43
CA PRO A 32 -6.65 -24.04 5.25
C PRO A 32 -8.10 -24.44 5.47
N THR A 33 -8.97 -23.99 4.59
CA THR A 33 -10.42 -24.13 4.67
C THR A 33 -10.91 -24.87 3.43
N THR A 34 -11.92 -25.73 3.55
CA THR A 34 -12.45 -26.49 2.41
C THR A 34 -13.21 -25.59 1.43
N PRO A 35 -13.33 -25.97 0.14
CA PRO A 35 -14.10 -25.19 -0.84
C PRO A 35 -15.55 -24.94 -0.42
N ASP A 36 -16.19 -25.91 0.24
CA ASP A 36 -17.57 -25.79 0.73
C ASP A 36 -17.70 -24.78 1.87
N GLU A 37 -16.75 -24.78 2.80
CA GLU A 37 -16.68 -23.80 3.88
C GLU A 37 -16.40 -22.39 3.35
N ILE A 38 -15.48 -22.23 2.38
CA ILE A 38 -15.22 -20.93 1.72
C ILE A 38 -16.50 -20.43 1.05
N THR A 39 -17.19 -21.29 0.32
CA THR A 39 -18.47 -20.98 -0.32
C THR A 39 -19.50 -20.54 0.71
N GLY A 40 -19.62 -21.28 1.82
CA GLY A 40 -20.48 -20.91 2.94
C GLY A 40 -20.14 -19.54 3.51
N VAL A 41 -18.86 -19.23 3.74
CA VAL A 41 -18.42 -17.92 4.24
C VAL A 41 -18.74 -16.81 3.25
N LEU A 42 -18.50 -17.01 1.95
CA LEU A 42 -18.79 -16.01 0.92
C LEU A 42 -20.28 -15.62 0.90
N PHE A 43 -21.17 -16.60 0.80
CA PHE A 43 -22.61 -16.34 0.73
C PHE A 43 -23.21 -15.86 2.07
N ASN A 44 -22.60 -16.20 3.21
CA ASN A 44 -23.04 -15.71 4.53
C ASN A 44 -22.45 -14.33 4.91
N SER A 45 -21.42 -13.87 4.19
CA SER A 45 -20.75 -12.59 4.49
C SER A 45 -21.05 -11.49 3.46
N CYS A 46 -21.73 -11.84 2.37
CA CYS A 46 -22.24 -10.90 1.37
C CYS A 46 -23.74 -10.65 1.58
N PRO A 47 -24.26 -9.48 1.18
CA PRO A 47 -25.71 -9.21 1.25
C PRO A 47 -26.50 -10.20 0.39
N GLU A 48 -27.58 -10.78 0.92
CA GLU A 48 -28.44 -11.72 0.17
C GLU A 48 -29.07 -11.07 -1.07
N ASN A 49 -29.29 -9.76 -1.03
CA ASN A 49 -29.85 -8.97 -2.13
C ASN A 49 -28.83 -8.66 -3.25
N GLU A 50 -27.54 -8.91 -3.02
CA GLU A 50 -26.44 -8.58 -3.94
C GLU A 50 -25.54 -9.80 -4.20
N PRO A 51 -26.06 -10.85 -4.86
CA PRO A 51 -25.31 -12.07 -5.14
C PRO A 51 -24.05 -11.84 -5.98
N GLN A 52 -24.02 -10.77 -6.80
CA GLN A 52 -22.84 -10.36 -7.56
C GLN A 52 -21.62 -10.05 -6.68
N ALA A 53 -21.81 -9.66 -5.41
CA ALA A 53 -20.69 -9.41 -4.49
C ALA A 53 -19.95 -10.70 -4.10
N ALA A 54 -20.69 -11.80 -3.91
CA ALA A 54 -20.09 -13.10 -3.63
C ALA A 54 -19.31 -13.63 -4.84
N VAL A 55 -19.87 -13.46 -6.04
CA VAL A 55 -19.20 -13.84 -7.30
C VAL A 55 -17.92 -13.03 -7.49
N LEU A 56 -17.96 -11.71 -7.31
CA LEU A 56 -16.77 -10.87 -7.39
C LEU A 56 -15.69 -11.33 -6.41
N GLN A 57 -16.03 -11.61 -5.16
CA GLN A 57 -15.05 -12.12 -4.20
C GLN A 57 -14.44 -13.46 -4.61
N GLN A 58 -15.24 -14.37 -5.17
CA GLN A 58 -14.72 -15.62 -5.73
C GLN A 58 -13.70 -15.35 -6.85
N GLU A 59 -14.01 -14.45 -7.78
CA GLU A 59 -13.07 -14.06 -8.85
C GLU A 59 -11.80 -13.41 -8.31
N LEU A 60 -11.91 -12.57 -7.27
CA LEU A 60 -10.73 -11.98 -6.62
C LEU A 60 -9.86 -13.04 -5.92
N ILE A 61 -10.45 -14.06 -5.28
CA ILE A 61 -9.70 -15.18 -4.70
C ILE A 61 -8.91 -15.90 -5.80
N ILE A 62 -9.56 -16.23 -6.91
CA ILE A 62 -8.93 -16.93 -8.04
C ILE A 62 -7.81 -16.07 -8.63
N ALA A 63 -8.08 -14.80 -8.91
CA ALA A 63 -7.10 -13.87 -9.47
C ALA A 63 -5.89 -13.68 -8.56
N CYS A 64 -6.11 -13.52 -7.24
CA CYS A 64 -5.03 -13.42 -6.27
C CYS A 64 -4.25 -14.73 -6.15
N SER A 65 -4.93 -15.88 -6.08
CA SER A 65 -4.29 -17.20 -6.01
C SER A 65 -3.37 -17.45 -7.20
N ASP A 66 -3.87 -17.19 -8.41
CA ASP A 66 -3.10 -17.30 -9.64
C ASP A 66 -1.88 -16.36 -9.63
N LEU A 67 -2.07 -15.11 -9.18
CA LEU A 67 -0.99 -14.13 -9.15
C LEU A 67 0.08 -14.48 -8.11
N ILE A 68 -0.30 -14.97 -6.93
CA ILE A 68 0.66 -15.42 -5.90
C ILE A 68 1.52 -16.57 -6.47
N ALA A 69 0.89 -17.53 -7.15
CA ALA A 69 1.59 -18.66 -7.74
C ALA A 69 2.58 -18.24 -8.84
N GLN A 70 2.24 -17.22 -9.64
CA GLN A 70 3.07 -16.77 -10.76
C GLN A 70 4.11 -15.70 -10.38
N LYS A 71 3.73 -14.76 -9.51
CA LYS A 71 4.51 -13.56 -9.14
C LYS A 71 4.33 -13.25 -7.65
N PRO A 72 4.96 -14.02 -6.75
CA PRO A 72 4.78 -13.85 -5.30
C PRO A 72 5.22 -12.47 -4.79
N PHE A 73 6.21 -11.85 -5.44
CA PHE A 73 6.69 -10.50 -5.13
C PHE A 73 5.61 -9.40 -5.28
N ALA A 74 4.53 -9.65 -6.04
CA ALA A 74 3.41 -8.70 -6.16
C ALA A 74 2.70 -8.43 -4.81
N PHE A 75 2.89 -9.34 -3.84
CA PHE A 75 2.34 -9.28 -2.50
C PHE A 75 3.39 -8.93 -1.43
N ASP A 76 4.56 -8.44 -1.84
CA ASP A 76 5.51 -7.86 -0.89
C ASP A 76 4.87 -6.64 -0.21
N GLY A 77 5.01 -6.59 1.11
CA GLY A 77 4.40 -5.55 1.93
C GLY A 77 2.89 -5.70 2.16
N VAL A 78 2.24 -6.76 1.66
CA VAL A 78 0.83 -7.05 1.91
C VAL A 78 0.73 -8.24 2.86
N LEU A 79 0.38 -8.01 4.12
CA LEU A 79 0.30 -9.06 5.13
C LEU A 79 -1.01 -9.86 5.01
N THR A 80 -2.16 -9.17 5.08
CA THR A 80 -3.49 -9.74 4.84
C THR A 80 -4.09 -9.25 3.52
N ILE A 81 -4.60 -10.17 2.70
CA ILE A 81 -5.37 -9.85 1.49
C ILE A 81 -6.84 -9.63 1.89
N ARG A 82 -7.26 -8.37 2.04
CA ARG A 82 -8.66 -8.03 2.34
C ARG A 82 -9.43 -7.77 1.05
N LEU A 83 -10.32 -8.70 0.66
CA LEU A 83 -10.98 -8.65 -0.64
C LEU A 83 -11.90 -7.44 -0.81
N SER A 84 -12.58 -7.03 0.25
CA SER A 84 -13.38 -5.80 0.28
C SER A 84 -12.55 -4.57 -0.09
N TRP A 85 -11.32 -4.47 0.42
CA TRP A 85 -10.45 -3.33 0.18
C TRP A 85 -9.75 -3.41 -1.17
N LEU A 86 -9.50 -4.63 -1.66
CA LEU A 86 -9.05 -4.84 -3.03
C LEU A 86 -10.13 -4.43 -4.04
N ALA A 87 -11.40 -4.76 -3.80
CA ALA A 87 -12.53 -4.33 -4.63
C ALA A 87 -12.67 -2.80 -4.67
N ASP A 88 -12.51 -2.12 -3.53
CA ASP A 88 -12.44 -0.66 -3.47
C ASP A 88 -11.26 -0.10 -4.28
N ALA A 89 -10.08 -0.70 -4.14
CA ALA A 89 -8.89 -0.26 -4.87
C ALA A 89 -9.07 -0.43 -6.38
N ILE A 90 -9.74 -1.50 -6.82
CA ILE A 90 -10.14 -1.70 -8.23
C ILE A 90 -11.11 -0.59 -8.65
N SER A 91 -12.12 -0.30 -7.85
CA SER A 91 -13.10 0.76 -8.12
C SER A 91 -12.43 2.14 -8.24
N LEU A 92 -11.50 2.46 -7.33
CA LEU A 92 -10.69 3.68 -7.39
C LEU A 92 -9.86 3.73 -8.68
N MET A 93 -9.20 2.64 -9.04
CA MET A 93 -8.42 2.55 -10.29
C MET A 93 -9.30 2.80 -11.51
N LEU A 94 -10.48 2.15 -11.59
CA LEU A 94 -11.44 2.37 -12.69
C LEU A 94 -11.88 3.83 -12.78
N ASN A 95 -12.17 4.48 -11.65
CA ASN A 95 -12.55 5.90 -11.61
C ASN A 95 -11.42 6.82 -12.08
N TYR A 96 -10.17 6.54 -11.71
CA TYR A 96 -9.01 7.28 -12.21
C TYR A 96 -8.83 7.09 -13.72
N MET A 97 -9.11 5.89 -14.24
CA MET A 97 -9.06 5.60 -15.67
C MET A 97 -10.20 6.27 -16.45
N GLN A 98 -11.41 6.39 -15.87
CA GLN A 98 -12.55 7.08 -16.48
C GLN A 98 -12.35 8.60 -16.49
N SER A 99 -11.88 9.18 -15.39
CA SER A 99 -11.62 10.63 -15.28
C SER A 99 -10.50 11.12 -16.20
N THR A 100 -9.52 10.25 -16.52
CA THR A 100 -8.49 10.51 -17.55
C THR A 100 -8.98 10.25 -18.97
N GLY A 101 -10.19 9.69 -19.13
CA GLY A 101 -10.72 9.07 -20.33
C GLY A 101 -11.34 9.98 -21.39
N ASN A 102 -11.30 11.31 -21.28
CA ASN A 102 -11.63 12.17 -22.42
C ASN A 102 -10.43 12.45 -23.35
N ILE A 103 -9.25 11.86 -23.10
CA ILE A 103 -8.07 12.00 -23.98
C ILE A 103 -7.25 10.68 -24.07
N ARG A 104 -7.25 10.11 -25.29
CA ARG A 104 -6.28 9.18 -25.94
C ARG A 104 -6.34 7.65 -25.66
N LYS A 105 -6.30 6.91 -26.77
CA LYS A 105 -6.15 5.45 -26.95
C LYS A 105 -4.88 4.83 -26.32
N ASP A 106 -4.04 5.64 -25.69
CA ASP A 106 -2.78 5.22 -25.04
C ASP A 106 -2.95 4.89 -23.55
N SER A 107 -4.18 5.05 -23.01
CA SER A 107 -4.50 4.79 -21.60
C SER A 107 -4.36 3.32 -21.20
N VAL A 108 -4.32 3.04 -19.89
CA VAL A 108 -4.21 1.66 -19.37
C VAL A 108 -5.37 0.79 -19.87
N ILE A 109 -6.57 1.35 -20.07
CA ILE A 109 -7.66 0.64 -20.76
C ILE A 109 -7.33 0.45 -22.23
N GLY A 110 -6.83 1.46 -22.96
CA GLY A 110 -6.37 1.27 -24.35
C GLY A 110 -5.36 0.13 -24.50
N LYS A 111 -4.40 0.00 -23.57
CA LYS A 111 -3.39 -1.07 -23.57
C LYS A 111 -3.89 -2.41 -23.04
N LEU A 112 -4.78 -2.44 -22.05
CA LEU A 112 -5.47 -3.65 -21.58
C LEU A 112 -6.50 -4.15 -22.61
N ASN A 113 -7.19 -3.24 -23.29
CA ASN A 113 -8.12 -3.47 -24.39
C ASN A 113 -7.38 -3.95 -25.65
N LEU A 114 -6.17 -3.43 -25.93
CA LEU A 114 -5.29 -4.00 -26.95
C LEU A 114 -4.89 -5.46 -26.63
N SER A 115 -4.58 -5.82 -25.37
CA SER A 115 -4.34 -7.23 -25.02
C SER A 115 -5.60 -8.11 -25.08
N LEU A 116 -6.78 -7.55 -24.79
CA LEU A 116 -8.07 -8.24 -24.91
C LEU A 116 -8.45 -8.56 -26.37
N SER A 117 -8.02 -7.73 -27.33
CA SER A 117 -8.30 -7.97 -28.76
C SER A 117 -7.48 -9.12 -29.37
N CYS A 118 -6.29 -9.43 -28.81
CA CYS A 118 -5.38 -10.46 -29.34
C CYS A 118 -5.75 -11.91 -28.98
N THR A 119 -6.70 -12.15 -28.07
CA THR A 119 -7.11 -13.51 -27.64
C THR A 119 -8.32 -14.07 -28.41
N SER A 120 -8.82 -13.35 -29.41
CA SER A 120 -10.05 -13.64 -30.15
C SER A 120 -9.99 -14.82 -31.13
N SER A 121 -8.86 -15.52 -31.29
CA SER A 121 -8.71 -16.53 -32.36
C SER A 121 -8.92 -18.00 -31.97
N ILE A 122 -9.12 -18.39 -30.69
CA ILE A 122 -9.01 -19.82 -30.30
C ILE A 122 -10.26 -20.46 -29.65
N HIS A 123 -11.29 -19.71 -29.21
CA HIS A 123 -12.40 -20.33 -28.42
C HIS A 123 -13.83 -20.21 -28.98
N THR A 124 -14.00 -19.86 -30.25
CA THR A 124 -15.33 -19.69 -30.88
C THR A 124 -16.15 -20.98 -31.06
N SER A 125 -15.56 -22.17 -30.95
CA SER A 125 -16.26 -23.42 -31.31
C SER A 125 -17.10 -24.06 -30.19
N LYS A 126 -17.04 -23.58 -28.94
CA LYS A 126 -17.83 -24.14 -27.82
C LYS A 126 -18.96 -23.25 -27.30
N CYS A 127 -19.03 -21.98 -27.72
CA CYS A 127 -20.08 -21.06 -27.28
C CYS A 127 -21.42 -21.26 -28.01
N VAL A 128 -21.40 -21.84 -29.22
CA VAL A 128 -22.60 -21.97 -30.08
C VAL A 128 -23.59 -23.04 -29.59
N GLU A 129 -23.14 -24.09 -28.88
CA GLU A 129 -24.05 -25.15 -28.40
C GLU A 129 -24.92 -24.73 -27.20
N PHE A 130 -24.58 -23.64 -26.50
CA PHE A 130 -25.33 -23.19 -25.32
C PHE A 130 -26.42 -22.15 -25.62
N GLU A 131 -26.41 -21.50 -26.79
CA GLU A 131 -27.45 -20.53 -27.20
C GLU A 131 -28.85 -21.17 -27.32
N CYS A 132 -28.93 -22.47 -27.58
CA CYS A 132 -30.20 -23.16 -27.80
C CYS A 132 -30.98 -23.48 -26.51
N LEU A 133 -30.31 -23.52 -25.34
CA LEU A 133 -30.94 -23.89 -24.06
C LEU A 133 -31.48 -22.69 -23.26
N ALA A 134 -30.99 -21.47 -23.51
CA ALA A 134 -31.31 -20.28 -22.70
C ALA A 134 -32.52 -19.47 -23.22
N SER A 135 -32.97 -19.72 -24.44
CA SER A 135 -34.14 -19.05 -25.03
C SER A 135 -35.47 -19.41 -24.36
N HIS A 136 -35.49 -20.37 -23.42
CA HIS A 136 -36.70 -20.85 -22.73
C HIS A 136 -36.90 -20.34 -21.29
N VAL A 137 -36.03 -19.52 -20.72
CA VAL A 137 -36.14 -19.14 -19.29
C VAL A 137 -35.93 -17.65 -19.05
N HIS A 138 -36.94 -16.85 -19.42
CA HIS A 138 -37.05 -15.44 -19.03
C HIS A 138 -38.04 -15.30 -17.86
N GLY A 139 -37.54 -15.20 -16.63
CA GLY A 139 -38.39 -14.89 -15.47
C GLY A 139 -37.59 -14.63 -14.19
N ASN A 140 -37.89 -13.51 -13.50
CA ASN A 140 -37.28 -13.10 -12.23
C ASN A 140 -37.36 -14.16 -11.11
N ASN A 141 -38.27 -15.13 -11.21
CA ASN A 141 -38.39 -16.24 -10.28
C ASN A 141 -37.28 -17.29 -10.44
N PHE A 142 -36.68 -17.41 -11.63
CA PHE A 142 -35.60 -18.37 -11.90
C PHE A 142 -34.30 -17.96 -11.19
N VAL A 143 -33.95 -16.67 -11.20
CA VAL A 143 -32.76 -16.14 -10.50
C VAL A 143 -32.90 -16.32 -8.98
N LYS A 144 -34.07 -16.01 -8.41
CA LYS A 144 -34.36 -16.29 -6.99
C LYS A 144 -34.27 -17.78 -6.66
N ASN A 145 -34.80 -18.65 -7.53
CA ASN A 145 -34.71 -20.10 -7.34
C ASN A 145 -33.28 -20.64 -7.51
N LEU A 146 -32.46 -20.06 -8.39
CA LEU A 146 -31.04 -20.42 -8.57
C LEU A 146 -30.18 -20.00 -7.38
N ILE A 147 -30.37 -18.77 -6.89
CA ILE A 147 -29.71 -18.25 -5.68
C ILE A 147 -30.12 -19.10 -4.48
N SER A 148 -31.41 -19.45 -4.38
CA SER A 148 -31.94 -20.33 -3.33
C SER A 148 -31.51 -21.79 -3.49
N SER A 149 -30.98 -22.21 -4.64
CA SER A 149 -30.58 -23.60 -4.89
C SER A 149 -29.21 -23.96 -4.34
N ARG A 150 -28.44 -23.02 -3.77
CA ARG A 150 -27.05 -23.22 -3.30
C ARG A 150 -26.16 -23.93 -4.34
N ARG A 151 -26.37 -23.69 -5.64
CA ARG A 151 -25.54 -24.25 -6.72
C ARG A 151 -24.65 -23.16 -7.33
N PRO A 152 -23.48 -22.88 -6.74
CA PRO A 152 -22.60 -21.79 -7.16
C PRO A 152 -22.20 -21.90 -8.63
N PHE A 153 -22.06 -23.12 -9.17
CA PHE A 153 -21.75 -23.35 -10.57
C PHE A 153 -22.83 -22.83 -11.55
N LEU A 154 -24.11 -22.97 -11.22
CA LEU A 154 -25.20 -22.51 -12.09
C LEU A 154 -25.39 -20.99 -12.02
N VAL A 155 -25.19 -20.39 -10.85
CA VAL A 155 -25.16 -18.93 -10.68
C VAL A 155 -23.97 -18.35 -11.45
N PHE A 156 -22.79 -18.95 -11.30
CA PHE A 156 -21.59 -18.60 -12.05
C PHE A 156 -21.81 -18.71 -13.57
N MET A 157 -22.39 -19.80 -14.06
CA MET A 157 -22.69 -19.98 -15.49
C MET A 157 -23.72 -18.97 -16.01
N TYR A 158 -24.74 -18.62 -15.22
CA TYR A 158 -25.73 -17.61 -15.59
C TYR A 158 -25.11 -16.20 -15.67
N TYR A 159 -24.27 -15.82 -14.71
CA TYR A 159 -23.56 -14.53 -14.75
C TYR A 159 -22.49 -14.50 -15.84
N MET A 160 -21.75 -15.60 -16.06
CA MET A 160 -20.84 -15.76 -17.19
C MET A 160 -21.58 -15.64 -18.52
N TYR A 161 -22.76 -16.25 -18.68
CA TYR A 161 -23.58 -16.16 -19.89
C TYR A 161 -24.09 -14.72 -20.11
N ARG A 162 -24.53 -14.03 -19.06
CA ARG A 162 -24.92 -12.61 -19.12
C ARG A 162 -23.76 -11.70 -19.54
N ASN A 163 -22.53 -11.99 -19.07
CA ASN A 163 -21.31 -11.24 -19.41
C ASN A 163 -20.67 -11.69 -20.73
N CYS A 164 -20.96 -12.88 -21.25
CA CYS A 164 -20.49 -13.35 -22.56
C CYS A 164 -21.35 -12.80 -23.72
N SER A 165 -22.60 -12.41 -23.44
CA SER A 165 -23.47 -11.71 -24.40
C SER A 165 -23.14 -10.22 -24.58
N THR A 166 -22.19 -9.64 -23.85
CA THR A 166 -21.79 -8.23 -24.05
C THR A 166 -20.76 -8.10 -25.17
N HIS A 167 -21.14 -8.49 -26.39
CA HIS A 167 -20.43 -8.05 -27.60
C HIS A 167 -20.93 -6.68 -28.10
N CYS A 168 -21.76 -6.01 -27.32
CA CYS A 168 -22.25 -4.64 -27.56
C CYS A 168 -22.45 -3.99 -26.19
N PHE A 169 -21.52 -3.15 -25.71
CA PHE A 169 -21.81 -2.03 -24.80
C PHE A 169 -20.53 -1.21 -24.60
N LEU A 170 -20.22 -0.34 -25.56
CA LEU A 170 -19.34 0.81 -25.36
C LEU A 170 -20.01 2.06 -25.94
N GLU A 171 -21.30 2.24 -25.64
CA GLU A 171 -21.97 3.53 -25.78
C GLU A 171 -23.00 3.63 -24.66
N THR A 172 -22.60 4.14 -23.51
CA THR A 172 -23.46 4.93 -22.59
C THR A 172 -22.61 5.49 -21.47
N ASP A 173 -22.94 6.72 -21.09
CA ASP A 173 -22.34 7.59 -20.08
C ASP A 173 -22.49 7.05 -18.62
N GLN A 174 -22.55 5.72 -18.43
CA GLN A 174 -22.70 5.10 -17.12
C GLN A 174 -21.33 4.74 -16.54
N SER A 175 -21.10 5.13 -15.28
CA SER A 175 -19.91 4.77 -14.52
C SER A 175 -19.79 3.24 -14.42
N LEU A 176 -18.76 2.66 -15.06
CA LEU A 176 -18.51 1.22 -15.04
C LEU A 176 -18.26 0.76 -13.60
N SER A 177 -19.11 -0.14 -13.08
CA SER A 177 -18.93 -0.70 -11.74
C SER A 177 -17.97 -1.88 -11.75
N VAL A 178 -17.31 -2.15 -10.63
CA VAL A 178 -16.44 -3.33 -10.46
C VAL A 178 -17.21 -4.64 -10.66
N TYR A 179 -18.51 -4.65 -10.34
CA TYR A 179 -19.38 -5.82 -10.48
C TYR A 179 -19.74 -6.15 -11.95
N ASP A 180 -19.55 -5.18 -12.86
CA ASP A 180 -19.87 -5.34 -14.29
C ASP A 180 -18.68 -5.85 -15.11
N LEU A 181 -17.51 -6.04 -14.46
CA LEU A 181 -16.30 -6.47 -15.16
C LEU A 181 -16.31 -7.97 -15.49
N PRO A 182 -15.89 -8.37 -16.71
CA PRO A 182 -15.63 -9.76 -17.02
C PRO A 182 -14.50 -10.34 -16.16
N PRO A 183 -14.52 -11.63 -15.80
CA PRO A 183 -13.48 -12.29 -15.00
C PRO A 183 -12.04 -12.08 -15.49
N ILE A 184 -11.84 -12.12 -16.81
CA ILE A 184 -10.52 -11.88 -17.40
C ILE A 184 -10.02 -10.46 -17.12
N VAL A 185 -10.91 -9.48 -17.16
CA VAL A 185 -10.60 -8.07 -16.87
C VAL A 185 -10.31 -7.88 -15.39
N ILE A 186 -11.08 -8.54 -14.50
CA ILE A 186 -10.82 -8.53 -13.05
C ILE A 186 -9.39 -9.02 -12.79
N LYS A 187 -8.99 -10.14 -13.38
CA LYS A 187 -7.64 -10.69 -13.25
C LYS A 187 -6.57 -9.70 -13.74
N ASP A 188 -6.75 -9.09 -14.90
CA ASP A 188 -5.80 -8.12 -15.44
C ASP A 188 -5.65 -6.87 -14.57
N VAL A 189 -6.77 -6.36 -14.02
CA VAL A 189 -6.74 -5.20 -13.12
C VAL A 189 -6.08 -5.57 -11.79
N VAL A 190 -6.37 -6.75 -11.22
CA VAL A 190 -5.69 -7.25 -10.01
C VAL A 190 -4.18 -7.36 -10.24
N VAL A 191 -3.76 -7.91 -11.37
CA VAL A 191 -2.34 -7.97 -11.76
C VAL A 191 -1.75 -6.57 -11.83
N ALA A 192 -2.39 -5.64 -12.55
CA ALA A 192 -1.88 -4.28 -12.71
C ALA A 192 -1.74 -3.55 -11.37
N LEU A 193 -2.74 -3.69 -10.50
CA LEU A 193 -2.82 -3.04 -9.20
C LEU A 193 -1.77 -3.60 -8.22
N LEU A 194 -1.64 -4.92 -8.14
CA LEU A 194 -0.70 -5.56 -7.24
C LEU A 194 0.75 -5.50 -7.75
N THR A 195 0.99 -5.57 -9.05
CA THR A 195 2.35 -5.40 -9.61
C THR A 195 2.78 -3.94 -9.79
N LYS A 196 1.92 -2.98 -9.42
CA LYS A 196 2.11 -1.54 -9.64
C LYS A 196 2.35 -1.17 -11.11
N LYS A 197 1.76 -1.93 -12.03
CA LYS A 197 1.85 -1.67 -13.47
C LYS A 197 1.21 -0.31 -13.77
N TYR A 198 1.94 0.57 -14.44
CA TYR A 198 1.50 1.92 -14.84
C TYR A 198 1.31 2.94 -13.71
N TRP A 199 1.79 2.67 -12.49
CA TRP A 199 1.64 3.60 -11.37
C TRP A 199 2.42 4.92 -11.55
N HIS A 200 3.38 4.99 -12.47
CA HIS A 200 4.07 6.22 -12.87
C HIS A 200 3.14 7.27 -13.52
N LEU A 201 1.92 6.87 -13.92
CA LEU A 201 0.91 7.77 -14.47
C LEU A 201 -0.03 8.32 -13.39
N LEU A 202 0.07 7.82 -12.15
CA LEU A 202 -0.81 8.21 -11.07
C LEU A 202 -0.25 9.44 -10.35
N THR A 203 -1.15 10.31 -9.89
CA THR A 203 -0.78 11.39 -8.97
C THR A 203 -0.36 10.82 -7.61
N PRO A 204 0.39 11.58 -6.79
CA PRO A 204 0.74 11.16 -5.43
C PRO A 204 -0.49 10.74 -4.61
N LEU A 205 -1.57 11.54 -4.65
CA LEU A 205 -2.82 11.23 -3.97
C LEU A 205 -3.45 9.90 -4.43
N GLN A 206 -3.49 9.66 -5.74
CA GLN A 206 -4.01 8.40 -6.30
C GLN A 206 -3.18 7.20 -5.84
N SER A 207 -1.85 7.32 -5.87
CA SER A 207 -0.93 6.28 -5.40
C SER A 207 -1.09 6.00 -3.89
N ARG A 208 -1.22 7.04 -3.07
CA ARG A 208 -1.50 6.93 -1.62
C ARG A 208 -2.82 6.20 -1.37
N ARG A 209 -3.89 6.57 -2.07
CA ARG A 209 -5.21 5.93 -1.94
C ARG A 209 -5.16 4.45 -2.31
N LEU A 210 -4.44 4.08 -3.36
CA LEU A 210 -4.29 2.68 -3.76
C LEU A 210 -3.46 1.87 -2.75
N ASN A 211 -2.27 2.36 -2.36
CA ASN A 211 -1.44 1.66 -1.37
C ASN A 211 -2.15 1.56 -0.01
N GLY A 212 -2.80 2.64 0.41
CA GLY A 212 -3.58 2.69 1.64
C GLY A 212 -4.73 1.70 1.61
N SER A 213 -5.48 1.63 0.51
CA SER A 213 -6.57 0.65 0.33
C SER A 213 -6.05 -0.78 0.37
N LEU A 214 -4.88 -1.06 -0.19
CA LEU A 214 -4.26 -2.40 -0.10
C LEU A 214 -3.61 -2.70 1.26
N ASN A 215 -3.53 -1.70 2.14
CA ASN A 215 -2.70 -1.71 3.35
C ASN A 215 -1.26 -2.18 3.06
N ARG A 216 -0.72 -1.74 1.92
CA ARG A 216 0.63 -2.12 1.48
C ARG A 216 1.66 -1.29 2.22
N VAL A 217 2.58 -1.95 2.91
CA VAL A 217 3.66 -1.34 3.67
C VAL A 217 5.04 -1.65 3.08
N PRO A 218 6.10 -0.89 3.39
CA PRO A 218 7.46 -1.23 2.99
C PRO A 218 7.97 -2.56 3.59
N ILE A 219 9.06 -3.09 3.02
CA ILE A 219 9.77 -4.25 3.56
C ILE A 219 10.31 -3.90 4.96
N ASN A 220 10.29 -4.86 5.88
CA ASN A 220 10.71 -4.71 7.29
C ASN A 220 9.90 -3.66 8.09
N PHE A 221 8.76 -3.19 7.57
CA PHE A 221 7.93 -2.18 8.25
C PHE A 221 7.57 -2.57 9.69
N TYR A 222 7.12 -3.81 9.92
CA TYR A 222 6.73 -4.24 11.26
C TYR A 222 7.93 -4.32 12.21
N ASP A 223 9.10 -4.77 11.73
CA ASP A 223 10.34 -4.76 12.52
C ASP A 223 10.77 -3.34 12.88
N SER A 224 10.62 -2.40 11.94
CA SER A 224 10.84 -0.97 12.19
C SER A 224 9.89 -0.44 13.26
N VAL A 225 8.61 -0.78 13.21
CA VAL A 225 7.63 -0.36 14.23
C VAL A 225 7.95 -0.97 15.60
N TRP A 226 8.42 -2.22 15.64
CA TRP A 226 8.90 -2.85 16.88
C TRP A 226 10.05 -2.05 17.51
N LYS A 227 11.07 -1.68 16.72
CA LYS A 227 12.19 -0.84 17.20
C LYS A 227 11.73 0.53 17.71
N ILE A 228 10.68 1.11 17.12
CA ILE A 228 10.07 2.35 17.64
C ILE A 228 9.44 2.08 19.00
N LEU A 229 8.71 0.97 19.15
CA LEU A 229 8.06 0.60 20.41
C LEU A 229 9.08 0.37 21.53
N GLU A 230 10.22 -0.28 21.25
CA GLU A 230 11.33 -0.43 22.21
C GLU A 230 11.87 0.90 22.75
N ARG A 231 11.75 1.98 21.98
CA ARG A 231 12.25 3.32 22.32
C ARG A 231 11.19 4.23 22.93
N THR A 232 9.93 3.79 23.02
CA THR A 232 8.79 4.61 23.46
C THR A 232 8.08 3.98 24.67
N GLN A 233 8.48 4.33 25.89
CA GLN A 233 7.95 3.73 27.13
C GLN A 233 6.44 3.92 27.29
N GLY A 234 5.92 5.09 26.87
CA GLY A 234 4.48 5.37 26.87
C GLY A 234 3.69 4.57 25.83
N GLY A 235 4.36 3.97 24.85
CA GLY A 235 3.74 3.29 23.72
C GLY A 235 3.47 4.20 22.52
N ILE A 236 2.84 3.62 21.49
CA ILE A 236 2.52 4.26 20.22
C ILE A 236 0.99 4.41 20.11
N VAL A 237 0.51 5.60 19.77
CA VAL A 237 -0.92 5.85 19.53
C VAL A 237 -1.18 5.99 18.03
N ILE A 238 -2.12 5.20 17.51
CA ILE A 238 -2.54 5.17 16.10
C ILE A 238 -4.06 5.26 16.05
N ALA A 239 -4.61 6.28 15.38
CA ALA A 239 -6.05 6.51 15.27
C ALA A 239 -6.76 6.45 16.65
N GLY A 240 -6.17 7.11 17.65
CA GLY A 240 -6.64 7.12 19.04
C GLY A 240 -6.50 5.79 19.82
N ARG A 241 -6.02 4.70 19.19
CA ARG A 241 -5.72 3.44 19.89
C ARG A 241 -4.29 3.42 20.39
N ASN A 242 -4.12 3.11 21.68
CA ASN A 242 -2.80 3.00 22.29
C ASN A 242 -2.27 1.57 22.19
N LEU A 243 -1.05 1.42 21.66
CA LEU A 243 -0.22 0.23 21.78
C LEU A 243 0.81 0.48 22.88
N PRO A 244 0.59 -0.02 24.11
CA PRO A 244 1.54 0.21 25.19
C PRO A 244 2.84 -0.56 24.92
N GLN A 245 3.97 -0.05 25.39
CA GLN A 245 5.25 -0.76 25.28
C GLN A 245 5.22 -2.09 26.06
N GLN A 246 4.80 -2.01 27.33
CA GLN A 246 4.56 -3.18 28.17
C GLN A 246 3.04 -3.33 28.37
N PRO A 247 2.49 -4.56 28.29
CA PRO A 247 3.20 -5.84 28.20
C PRO A 247 3.49 -6.29 26.75
N THR A 248 3.34 -5.45 25.73
CA THR A 248 3.52 -5.88 24.34
C THR A 248 4.90 -6.47 24.06
N LEU A 249 5.97 -5.86 24.57
CA LEU A 249 7.33 -6.40 24.43
C LEU A 249 7.60 -7.64 25.31
N SER A 250 6.81 -7.88 26.37
CA SER A 250 6.93 -9.09 27.18
C SER A 250 6.11 -10.27 26.63
N ASP A 251 4.98 -9.97 26.00
CA ASP A 251 3.99 -10.96 25.57
C ASP A 251 4.17 -11.40 24.11
N MET A 252 4.91 -10.63 23.31
CA MET A 252 5.14 -10.86 21.88
C MET A 252 6.63 -10.81 21.55
N THR A 253 7.00 -11.21 20.34
CA THR A 253 8.38 -11.08 19.83
C THR A 253 8.43 -10.33 18.49
N GLN A 254 9.58 -9.73 18.18
CA GLN A 254 9.77 -8.86 17.02
C GLN A 254 9.39 -9.52 15.69
N PHE A 255 9.78 -10.78 15.50
CA PHE A 255 9.64 -11.49 14.22
C PHE A 255 8.37 -12.34 14.13
N GLU A 256 7.51 -12.28 15.16
CA GLU A 256 6.24 -12.99 15.16
C GLU A 256 5.15 -12.22 14.42
N LEU A 257 4.29 -12.96 13.73
CA LEU A 257 3.12 -12.42 13.04
C LEU A 257 2.09 -11.79 13.98
N THR A 258 2.06 -12.19 15.26
CA THR A 258 1.13 -11.67 16.28
C THR A 258 1.25 -10.15 16.42
N PHE A 259 2.47 -9.63 16.49
CA PHE A 259 2.74 -8.20 16.52
C PHE A 259 2.32 -7.51 15.21
N ALA A 260 2.67 -8.10 14.07
CA ALA A 260 2.33 -7.56 12.75
C ALA A 260 0.80 -7.44 12.57
N TYR A 261 0.02 -8.45 12.95
CA TYR A 261 -1.44 -8.40 12.92
C TYR A 261 -2.03 -7.38 13.89
N LYS A 262 -1.38 -7.15 15.04
CA LYS A 262 -1.80 -6.10 15.98
C LYS A 262 -1.66 -4.72 15.35
N ILE A 263 -0.52 -4.43 14.71
CA ILE A 263 -0.30 -3.17 13.99
C ILE A 263 -1.27 -3.05 12.81
N GLU A 264 -1.44 -4.11 12.01
CA GLU A 264 -2.38 -4.13 10.89
C GLU A 264 -3.82 -3.82 11.35
N SER A 265 -4.24 -4.40 12.48
CA SER A 265 -5.54 -4.15 13.08
C SER A 265 -5.71 -2.68 13.48
N MET A 266 -4.68 -2.04 14.04
CA MET A 266 -4.70 -0.62 14.38
C MET A 266 -4.77 0.27 13.13
N LEU A 267 -3.96 0.01 12.11
CA LEU A 267 -4.01 0.70 10.82
C LEU A 267 -5.38 0.53 10.14
N SER A 268 -6.05 -0.60 10.40
CA SER A 268 -7.32 -0.90 9.75
C SER A 268 -8.50 -0.08 10.23
N VAL A 269 -8.36 0.59 11.38
CA VAL A 269 -9.37 1.50 11.95
C VAL A 269 -9.52 2.77 11.13
N ILE A 270 -8.44 3.21 10.51
CA ILE A 270 -8.39 4.44 9.73
C ILE A 270 -9.32 4.28 8.53
N GLY A 271 -10.35 5.10 8.39
CA GLY A 271 -11.29 5.00 7.26
C GLY A 271 -10.71 5.47 5.92
N HIS A 272 -9.87 6.51 5.97
CA HIS A 272 -9.31 7.15 4.77
C HIS A 272 -7.99 6.50 4.34
N PRO A 273 -7.93 5.88 3.14
CA PRO A 273 -6.72 5.18 2.71
C PRO A 273 -5.51 6.11 2.53
N GLU A 274 -5.71 7.35 2.08
CA GLU A 274 -4.66 8.36 1.96
C GLU A 274 -4.00 8.67 3.32
N TYR A 275 -4.80 8.86 4.38
CA TYR A 275 -4.30 9.08 5.73
C TYR A 275 -3.56 7.86 6.27
N ARG A 276 -4.11 6.66 6.06
CA ARG A 276 -3.46 5.39 6.43
C ARG A 276 -2.06 5.29 5.83
N HIS A 277 -1.91 5.67 4.56
CA HIS A 277 -0.61 5.64 3.88
C HIS A 277 0.36 6.71 4.41
N VAL A 278 -0.10 7.93 4.70
CA VAL A 278 0.71 8.98 5.33
C VAL A 278 1.21 8.55 6.71
N LEU A 279 0.40 7.82 7.47
CA LEU A 279 0.79 7.31 8.77
C LEU A 279 1.86 6.22 8.67
N VAL A 280 1.77 5.33 7.68
CA VAL A 280 2.83 4.36 7.36
C VAL A 280 4.13 5.09 6.99
N GLU A 281 4.06 6.15 6.17
CA GLU A 281 5.21 6.98 5.82
C GLU A 281 5.86 7.63 7.05
N LEU A 282 5.06 8.19 7.97
CA LEU A 282 5.55 8.76 9.21
C LEU A 282 6.28 7.71 10.07
N LEU A 283 5.72 6.50 10.22
CA LEU A 283 6.38 5.42 10.96
C LEU A 283 7.73 5.05 10.34
N CYS A 284 7.83 4.99 9.01
CA CYS A 284 9.11 4.77 8.34
C CYS A 284 10.12 5.88 8.62
N ILE A 285 9.70 7.14 8.56
CA ILE A 285 10.56 8.30 8.86
C ILE A 285 11.06 8.24 10.30
N ILE A 286 10.17 7.95 11.26
CA ILE A 286 10.51 7.83 12.68
C ILE A 286 11.51 6.69 12.89
N ALA A 287 11.30 5.53 12.26
CA ALA A 287 12.23 4.41 12.33
C ALA A 287 13.63 4.79 11.84
N ILE A 288 13.74 5.44 10.68
CA ILE A 288 15.03 5.89 10.11
C ILE A 288 15.75 6.86 11.06
N ILE A 289 15.01 7.81 11.65
CA ILE A 289 15.59 8.79 12.57
C ILE A 289 16.08 8.11 13.85
N LEU A 290 15.33 7.14 14.38
CA LEU A 290 15.72 6.40 15.59
C LEU A 290 16.84 5.39 15.35
N GLU A 291 16.95 4.82 14.15
CA GLU A 291 18.08 3.98 13.76
C GLU A 291 19.38 4.80 13.70
N ARG A 292 19.30 6.06 13.24
CA ARG A 292 20.46 6.99 13.23
C ARG A 292 20.80 7.55 14.61
N ASN A 293 19.84 7.58 15.54
CA ASN A 293 20.01 8.17 16.86
C ASN A 293 19.57 7.16 17.93
N CYS A 294 20.39 6.13 18.12
CA CYS A 294 20.06 4.99 18.98
C CYS A 294 19.93 5.33 20.48
N GLU A 295 20.43 6.49 20.90
CA GLU A 295 20.36 7.00 22.27
C GLU A 295 18.99 7.63 22.63
N LEU A 296 18.13 7.88 21.64
CA LEU A 296 16.84 8.52 21.85
C LEU A 296 15.84 7.57 22.51
N ILE A 297 15.38 7.90 23.72
CA ILE A 297 14.34 7.18 24.44
C ILE A 297 13.25 8.17 24.90
N PHE A 298 12.01 7.85 24.57
CA PHE A 298 10.84 8.64 24.95
C PHE A 298 10.11 8.00 26.12
N SER A 299 9.81 8.80 27.14
CA SER A 299 9.02 8.38 28.30
C SER A 299 7.53 8.52 28.05
N ASP A 300 7.13 9.53 27.26
CA ASP A 300 5.73 9.79 26.92
C ASP A 300 5.24 8.96 25.75
N LYS A 301 3.92 9.02 25.51
CA LYS A 301 3.28 8.36 24.37
C LYS A 301 3.67 9.04 23.07
N LEU A 302 3.96 8.25 22.04
CA LEU A 302 4.17 8.73 20.68
C LEU A 302 2.83 8.76 19.93
N ASP A 303 2.19 9.93 19.91
CA ASP A 303 0.93 10.14 19.19
C ASP A 303 1.17 10.51 17.72
N LEU A 304 0.92 9.56 16.83
CA LEU A 304 1.14 9.75 15.40
C LEU A 304 0.12 10.69 14.77
N ASP A 305 -1.12 10.71 15.28
CA ASP A 305 -2.18 11.54 14.74
C ASP A 305 -1.85 13.03 14.99
N GLN A 306 -1.35 13.34 16.19
CA GLN A 306 -0.87 14.69 16.54
C GLN A 306 0.35 15.13 15.72
N LEU A 307 1.27 14.22 15.43
CA LEU A 307 2.44 14.51 14.60
C LEU A 307 2.05 14.83 13.15
N ILE A 308 1.14 14.05 12.56
CA ILE A 308 0.63 14.31 11.21
C ILE A 308 -0.12 15.65 11.18
N PHE A 309 -0.98 15.92 12.16
CA PHE A 309 -1.71 17.19 12.23
C PHE A 309 -0.74 18.37 12.39
N SER A 310 0.30 18.24 13.20
CA SER A 310 1.33 19.27 13.37
C SER A 310 2.13 19.50 12.08
N ALA A 311 2.43 18.43 11.31
CA ALA A 311 3.07 18.53 10.00
C ALA A 311 2.19 19.24 8.99
N PHE A 312 0.90 18.93 8.98
CA PHE A 312 -0.08 19.61 8.14
C PHE A 312 -0.23 21.09 8.51
N ARG A 313 -0.24 21.42 9.81
CA ARG A 313 -0.26 22.82 10.26
C ARG A 313 0.98 23.59 9.83
N LEU A 314 2.15 22.96 9.87
CA LEU A 314 3.39 23.55 9.38
C LEU A 314 3.31 23.82 7.87
N TYR A 315 2.82 22.85 7.09
CA TYR A 315 2.57 23.00 5.67
C TYR A 315 1.62 24.16 5.36
N CYS A 316 0.49 24.24 6.06
CA CYS A 316 -0.49 25.32 5.88
C CYS A 316 0.12 26.70 6.20
N SER A 317 0.89 26.79 7.29
CA SER A 317 1.56 28.04 7.69
C SER A 317 2.57 28.51 6.65
N GLU A 318 3.32 27.60 6.01
CA GLU A 318 4.32 27.95 5.00
C GLU A 318 3.70 28.30 3.64
N ASN A 319 2.54 27.73 3.33
CA ASN A 319 1.84 27.95 2.05
C ASN A 319 0.70 28.97 2.14
N GLY A 320 0.49 29.58 3.32
CA GLY A 320 -0.57 30.58 3.52
C GLY A 320 -1.99 30.01 3.41
N ILE A 321 -2.16 28.71 3.63
CA ILE A 321 -3.46 28.04 3.57
C ILE A 321 -4.22 28.34 4.86
N ARG A 322 -5.43 28.89 4.70
CA ARG A 322 -6.30 29.29 5.83
C ARG A 322 -7.25 28.20 6.28
N ASP A 323 -7.68 27.37 5.33
CA ASP A 323 -8.52 26.22 5.60
C ASP A 323 -7.67 25.07 6.14
N MET A 324 -7.88 24.72 7.40
CA MET A 324 -7.17 23.62 8.08
C MET A 324 -8.05 22.39 8.28
N ASP A 325 -9.23 22.37 7.65
CA ASP A 325 -10.16 21.24 7.75
C ASP A 325 -9.94 20.22 6.60
N ASP A 326 -9.45 20.68 5.44
CA ASP A 326 -9.13 19.83 4.29
C ASP A 326 -7.63 19.49 4.18
N MET A 327 -7.27 18.23 4.49
CA MET A 327 -5.90 17.71 4.33
C MET A 327 -5.57 17.28 2.89
N THR A 328 -6.51 17.33 1.94
CA THR A 328 -6.28 16.88 0.56
C THR A 328 -5.03 17.51 -0.08
N PRO A 329 -4.77 18.83 0.04
CA PRO A 329 -3.56 19.44 -0.53
C PRO A 329 -2.26 18.86 0.04
N PHE A 330 -2.28 18.43 1.30
CA PHE A 330 -1.14 17.79 1.95
C PHE A 330 -0.91 16.37 1.44
N TYR A 331 -1.98 15.64 1.12
CA TYR A 331 -1.89 14.30 0.52
C TYR A 331 -1.42 14.34 -0.94
N GLU A 332 -1.64 15.45 -1.64
CA GLU A 332 -1.16 15.68 -3.01
C GLU A 332 0.34 15.95 -3.07
N LEU A 333 0.99 16.28 -1.95
CA LEU A 333 2.44 16.44 -1.90
C LEU A 333 3.15 15.15 -2.31
N ASP A 334 4.24 15.35 -3.06
CA ASP A 334 5.11 14.28 -3.49
C ASP A 334 5.65 13.51 -2.29
N ASN A 335 5.80 12.19 -2.47
CA ASN A 335 6.36 11.26 -1.51
C ASN A 335 7.69 10.65 -1.99
N SER A 336 8.11 10.93 -3.22
CA SER A 336 9.27 10.29 -3.86
C SER A 336 10.59 10.98 -3.52
N ASP A 337 10.57 12.28 -3.20
CA ASP A 337 11.77 13.06 -2.89
C ASP A 337 11.66 13.81 -1.55
N PHE A 338 12.78 13.96 -0.83
CA PHE A 338 12.90 14.85 0.34
C PHE A 338 13.02 16.34 -0.04
N THR A 339 12.41 16.74 -1.16
CA THR A 339 12.38 18.14 -1.58
C THR A 339 11.68 18.99 -0.52
N LYS A 340 11.89 20.31 -0.55
CA LYS A 340 11.26 21.23 0.41
C LYS A 340 9.73 21.12 0.45
N ASN A 341 9.10 20.62 -0.62
CA ASN A 341 7.66 20.54 -0.76
C ASN A 341 7.14 19.10 -0.83
N SER A 342 7.68 18.21 0.02
CA SER A 342 7.20 16.84 0.16
C SER A 342 6.58 16.59 1.53
N SER A 343 5.62 15.68 1.60
CA SER A 343 5.03 15.27 2.88
C SER A 343 6.11 14.76 3.84
N ALA A 344 7.07 14.00 3.31
CA ALA A 344 8.18 13.44 4.07
C ALA A 344 9.03 14.53 4.73
N ASN A 345 9.23 15.68 4.06
CA ASN A 345 9.96 16.81 4.62
C ASN A 345 9.23 17.40 5.83
N TYR A 346 7.93 17.68 5.71
CA TYR A 346 7.11 18.23 6.78
C TYR A 346 7.02 17.28 7.98
N LEU A 347 6.79 15.99 7.72
CA LEU A 347 6.75 14.93 8.74
C LEU A 347 8.09 14.82 9.48
N THR A 348 9.20 14.82 8.73
CA THR A 348 10.56 14.78 9.29
C THR A 348 10.83 15.99 10.19
N ARG A 349 10.54 17.20 9.71
CA ARG A 349 10.78 18.44 10.44
C ARG A 349 9.99 18.49 11.74
N VAL A 350 8.70 18.15 11.71
CA VAL A 350 7.86 18.16 12.90
C VAL A 350 8.31 17.13 13.92
N TYR A 351 8.69 15.93 13.49
CA TYR A 351 9.20 14.93 14.41
C TYR A 351 10.54 15.36 15.03
N GLN A 352 11.46 15.92 14.25
CA GLN A 352 12.71 16.49 14.75
C GLN A 352 12.48 17.65 15.74
N ILE A 353 11.56 18.57 15.44
CA ILE A 353 11.17 19.66 16.34
C ILE A 353 10.60 19.09 17.64
N SER A 354 9.76 18.05 17.55
CA SER A 354 9.18 17.40 18.73
C SER A 354 10.24 16.75 19.61
N ILE A 355 11.24 16.09 19.02
CA ILE A 355 12.41 15.57 19.75
C ILE A 355 13.17 16.71 20.44
N LEU A 356 13.42 17.82 19.74
CA LEU A 356 14.14 18.96 20.31
C LEU A 356 13.40 19.56 21.50
N PHE A 357 12.08 19.74 21.41
CA PHE A 357 11.26 20.21 22.54
C PHE A 357 11.27 19.23 23.70
N TYR A 358 11.14 17.93 23.44
CA TYR A 358 11.21 16.89 24.46
C TYR A 358 12.56 16.92 25.21
N TRP A 359 13.67 17.06 24.48
CA TRP A 359 14.99 17.24 25.09
C TRP A 359 15.13 18.56 25.82
N TYR A 360 14.61 19.66 25.26
CA TYR A 360 14.67 20.97 25.87
C TYR A 360 13.93 21.01 27.22
N ASP A 361 12.72 20.44 27.32
CA ASP A 361 12.00 20.34 28.60
C ASP A 361 12.78 19.50 29.63
N ARG A 362 13.32 18.36 29.19
CA ARG A 362 14.10 17.47 30.06
C ARG A 362 15.43 18.10 30.52
N ARG A 363 16.07 18.92 29.69
CA ARG A 363 17.32 19.61 30.00
C ARG A 363 17.10 20.94 30.73
N LEU A 364 15.97 21.62 30.54
CA LEU A 364 15.56 22.77 31.37
C LEU A 364 15.33 22.37 32.82
N LYS A 365 14.85 21.13 33.06
CA LYS A 365 14.81 20.54 34.40
C LYS A 365 16.20 20.31 35.01
N MET A 366 17.29 20.37 34.23
CA MET A 366 18.66 20.20 34.71
C MET A 366 19.57 21.45 34.62
N CYS A 367 19.35 22.38 33.69
CA CYS A 367 20.27 23.52 33.50
C CYS A 367 19.56 24.83 33.10
N ILE A 368 19.25 25.66 34.10
CA ILE A 368 19.34 27.12 33.96
C ILE A 368 20.83 27.49 34.10
N SER A 369 21.64 27.21 33.09
CA SER A 369 22.88 27.95 32.79
C SER A 369 23.46 27.41 31.47
N SER A 370 23.95 28.30 30.61
CA SER A 370 24.61 27.98 29.34
C SER A 370 23.72 27.70 28.12
N ALA A 371 22.89 28.67 27.76
CA ALA A 371 22.29 28.77 26.42
C ALA A 371 23.07 29.79 25.57
N ARG A 372 24.17 29.35 24.92
CA ARG A 372 24.80 30.10 23.82
C ARG A 372 25.16 29.28 22.57
N ASN A 373 25.09 27.95 22.62
CA ASN A 373 25.43 27.07 21.49
C ASN A 373 24.25 26.26 20.93
N PHE A 374 23.00 26.63 21.26
CA PHE A 374 21.83 25.83 20.87
C PHE A 374 21.50 25.96 19.38
N GLN A 375 21.64 27.16 18.81
CA GLN A 375 21.34 27.42 17.41
C GLN A 375 22.26 26.62 16.46
N SER A 376 23.56 26.52 16.79
CA SER A 376 24.51 25.74 15.98
C SER A 376 24.26 24.24 16.01
N VAL A 377 23.69 23.70 17.11
CA VAL A 377 23.34 22.27 17.19
C VAL A 377 22.08 21.98 16.36
N VAL A 378 21.11 22.89 16.39
CA VAL A 378 19.91 22.84 15.54
C VAL A 378 20.30 22.93 14.07
N ASP A 379 21.17 23.87 13.71
CA ASP A 379 21.67 24.03 12.34
C ASP A 379 22.50 22.82 11.89
N CYS A 380 23.24 22.18 12.79
CA CYS A 380 24.01 20.95 12.48
C CYS A 380 23.11 19.72 12.32
N MET A 381 22.04 19.58 13.12
CA MET A 381 21.03 18.52 12.93
C MET A 381 20.23 18.72 11.64
N LEU A 382 19.85 19.95 11.31
CA LEU A 382 19.10 20.28 10.09
C LEU A 382 19.98 20.17 8.84
N SER A 383 21.25 20.59 8.91
CA SER A 383 22.20 20.57 7.78
C SER A 383 22.85 19.21 7.57
N GLY A 384 23.07 18.42 8.62
CA GLY A 384 23.65 17.07 8.55
C GLY A 384 22.71 16.01 7.97
N THR A 385 21.40 16.27 7.95
CA THR A 385 20.39 15.42 7.30
C THR A 385 19.97 15.86 5.90
N LEU A 386 20.70 16.78 5.26
CA LEU A 386 20.77 16.75 3.79
C LEU A 386 21.47 15.44 3.42
N LEU A 387 20.67 14.37 3.39
CA LEU A 387 21.00 13.03 2.92
C LEU A 387 21.83 13.20 1.66
N ASN A 388 23.14 13.05 1.82
CA ASN A 388 24.09 13.26 0.75
C ASN A 388 23.68 12.33 -0.38
N ARG A 389 23.65 12.88 -1.60
CA ARG A 389 22.94 12.41 -2.79
C ARG A 389 23.54 11.14 -3.41
N ARG A 390 23.91 10.14 -2.62
CA ARG A 390 24.43 8.84 -3.06
C ARG A 390 23.84 7.71 -2.22
N ASN A 391 23.10 6.84 -2.92
CA ASN A 391 22.54 5.55 -2.49
C ASN A 391 21.18 5.53 -1.76
N THR A 392 20.22 6.31 -2.26
CA THR A 392 18.80 5.91 -2.22
C THR A 392 18.25 5.97 -3.65
N SER A 393 18.75 5.08 -4.51
CA SER A 393 18.19 4.92 -5.85
C SER A 393 16.82 4.26 -5.73
N THR A 394 15.77 5.00 -6.11
CA THR A 394 14.50 4.48 -6.63
C THR A 394 13.80 3.46 -5.73
N PHE A 395 12.96 3.95 -4.82
CA PHE A 395 11.86 3.14 -4.30
C PHE A 395 10.94 2.78 -5.48
N MET A 396 11.01 1.51 -5.90
CA MET A 396 10.32 0.88 -7.04
C MET A 396 10.98 1.11 -8.41
N SER A 397 11.90 0.21 -8.78
CA SER A 397 12.10 -0.23 -10.18
C SER A 397 12.76 -1.61 -10.18
N GLY A 398 12.32 -2.48 -11.09
CA GLY A 398 12.73 -3.88 -11.19
C GLY A 398 14.17 -4.07 -11.67
N ASP A 399 14.74 -5.21 -11.30
CA ASP A 399 16.11 -5.59 -11.60
C ASP A 399 16.41 -5.76 -13.10
N SER A 400 17.58 -5.26 -13.52
CA SER A 400 18.55 -6.03 -14.31
C SER A 400 19.95 -5.41 -14.26
N LEU A 401 20.91 -6.27 -13.94
CA LEU A 401 22.35 -6.06 -13.82
C LEU A 401 23.00 -5.41 -15.05
N ARG A 402 24.03 -4.57 -14.84
CA ARG A 402 25.30 -4.57 -15.61
C ARG A 402 26.42 -3.92 -14.80
N LEU A 403 27.48 -4.69 -14.57
CA LEU A 403 28.78 -4.22 -14.08
C LEU A 403 29.49 -3.42 -15.17
N THR A 404 29.97 -2.22 -14.83
CA THR A 404 31.04 -1.52 -15.56
C THR A 404 31.98 -0.84 -14.56
N PRO A 405 33.30 -1.03 -14.67
CA PRO A 405 34.26 -0.41 -13.77
C PRO A 405 34.50 1.04 -14.23
N MET A 406 34.43 2.01 -13.31
CA MET A 406 34.80 3.39 -13.62
C MET A 406 36.02 3.82 -12.82
N PHE A 407 37.11 3.94 -13.59
CA PHE A 407 38.28 4.79 -13.47
C PHE A 407 38.26 5.88 -12.38
N LEU A 408 39.36 5.91 -11.63
CA LEU A 408 39.79 7.01 -10.78
C LEU A 408 40.49 8.08 -11.62
N SER A 409 40.03 9.32 -11.50
CA SER A 409 40.70 10.59 -11.84
C SER A 409 40.09 11.61 -10.88
N GLU A 410 40.78 12.54 -10.25
CA GLU A 410 42.17 13.00 -10.24
C GLU A 410 42.30 13.81 -8.93
N ARG A 411 43.50 13.89 -8.35
CA ARG A 411 43.83 15.07 -7.54
C ARG A 411 45.28 15.45 -7.78
N SER A 412 45.41 16.62 -8.36
CA SER A 412 46.59 17.44 -8.55
C SER A 412 47.13 17.89 -7.20
N ASP A 413 48.44 17.74 -7.00
CA ASP A 413 49.26 18.68 -6.23
C ASP A 413 50.65 18.75 -6.91
N ASP A 414 50.97 19.93 -7.41
CA ASP A 414 52.30 20.35 -7.84
C ASP A 414 53.30 20.22 -6.69
N GLN A 415 54.48 19.64 -6.94
CA GLN A 415 55.79 20.17 -6.52
C GLN A 415 56.94 19.45 -7.25
N GLY A 416 57.66 20.22 -8.08
CA GLY A 416 59.12 20.34 -7.96
C GLY A 416 60.03 19.17 -8.37
N TYR A 417 60.71 19.41 -9.50
CA TYR A 417 62.12 19.08 -9.79
C TYR A 417 62.56 17.69 -10.31
N SER A 418 63.10 17.80 -11.53
CA SER A 418 64.25 17.13 -12.16
C SER A 418 64.22 15.62 -12.44
N SER A 419 64.01 15.33 -13.73
CA SER A 419 64.89 14.54 -14.59
C SER A 419 65.94 13.63 -13.92
N CYS A 420 65.76 12.31 -14.05
CA CYS A 420 66.84 11.43 -14.50
C CYS A 420 66.28 10.10 -15.02
N SER A 421 66.74 9.78 -16.23
CA SER A 421 66.47 8.65 -17.08
C SER A 421 67.31 7.41 -16.72
N VAL A 422 66.78 6.21 -16.99
CA VAL A 422 67.50 4.96 -17.35
C VAL A 422 68.35 4.36 -16.20
N SER A 423 68.04 3.17 -15.69
CA SER A 423 68.24 1.87 -16.35
C SER A 423 67.40 0.79 -15.69
#